data_AF-A0A5C6QNQ1-F1
#
_entry.id   AF-A0A5C6QNQ1-F1
#
_cell.length_a   1.000
_cell.length_b   1.000
_cell.length_c   1.000
_cell.angle_alpha   90.00
_cell.angle_beta   90.00
_cell.angle_gamma   90.00
#
_symmetry.space_group_name_H-M   'P 1'
#
loop_
_entity.id
_entity.type
_entity.pdbx_description
1 polymer ?
#
loop_
_entity_poly.entity_id
_entity_poly.type
_entity_poly.pdbx_seq_one_letter_code
_entity_poly.pdbx_strand_id
1 'polypeptide(L)' 'MTGRCIREDKSGYIEQNQPALLSRFNINPENWLTLTKDFRRLFHGAVGHSGALADYCEHKGLKRRTNLSCCNKLLA' A
#
# COMPACT_ATOMS: atom_id res chain seq x y z
N MET A 1 1.83 -26.28 12.07
CA MET A 1 1.31 -25.41 10.98
C MET A 1 1.64 -23.97 11.33
N THR A 2 2.71 -23.41 10.75
CA THR A 2 3.20 -22.06 11.06
C THR A 2 2.60 -21.06 10.08
N GLY A 3 1.54 -20.36 10.51
CA GLY A 3 0.96 -19.25 9.75
C GLY A 3 1.70 -17.93 10.02
N ARG A 4 1.76 -17.05 9.03
CA ARG A 4 2.19 -15.65 9.22
C ARG A 4 1.08 -14.90 9.96
N CYS A 5 1.35 -14.42 11.16
CA CYS A 5 0.41 -13.60 11.93
C CYS A 5 1.12 -12.32 12.39
N ILE A 6 0.40 -11.19 12.31
CA ILE A 6 0.82 -9.93 12.92
C ILE A 6 0.37 -10.01 14.38
N ARG A 7 1.32 -9.97 15.32
CA ARG A 7 1.07 -10.08 16.76
C ARG A 7 1.73 -8.93 17.50
N GLU A 8 1.09 -8.50 18.58
CA GLU A 8 1.47 -7.35 19.41
C GLU A 8 2.90 -7.43 19.96
N ASP A 9 3.39 -8.65 20.16
CA ASP A 9 4.69 -8.98 20.74
C ASP A 9 5.80 -9.21 19.70
N LYS A 10 5.58 -8.88 18.43
CA LYS A 10 6.49 -9.21 17.32
C LYS A 10 6.92 -8.02 16.48
N SER A 11 8.13 -8.10 15.93
CA SER A 11 8.66 -7.15 14.96
C SER A 11 7.71 -7.05 13.76
N GLY A 12 7.18 -5.85 13.49
CA GLY A 12 6.17 -5.61 12.47
C GLY A 12 4.75 -5.41 13.02
N TYR A 13 4.55 -5.57 14.34
CA TYR A 13 3.38 -4.99 14.99
C TYR A 13 3.45 -3.48 14.92
N ILE A 14 2.32 -2.87 14.58
CA ILE A 14 2.19 -1.43 14.52
C ILE A 14 1.13 -1.08 15.55
N GLU A 15 1.57 -0.38 16.59
CA GLU A 15 0.70 0.09 17.65
C GLU A 15 -0.42 0.95 17.07
N GLN A 16 -1.63 0.80 17.59
CA GLN A 16 -2.80 1.60 17.19
C GLN A 16 -2.53 3.12 17.27
N ASN A 17 -1.53 3.54 18.05
CA ASN A 17 -1.20 4.93 18.31
C ASN A 17 -0.07 5.50 17.43
N GLN A 18 0.12 4.97 16.20
CA GLN A 18 0.93 5.64 15.16
C GLN A 18 0.11 6.36 14.06
N PRO A 19 -0.91 7.19 14.40
CA PRO A 19 -1.60 7.97 13.38
C PRO A 19 -0.65 8.97 12.71
N ALA A 20 0.34 9.53 13.40
CA ALA A 20 1.21 10.56 12.85
C ALA A 20 1.96 10.13 11.57
N LEU A 21 2.45 8.89 11.52
CA LEU A 21 3.17 8.39 10.36
C LEU A 21 2.22 8.10 9.19
N LEU A 22 1.11 7.42 9.47
CA LEU A 22 0.10 7.07 8.46
C LEU A 22 -0.62 8.30 7.92
N SER A 23 -0.93 9.28 8.76
CA SER A 23 -1.45 10.59 8.37
C SER A 23 -0.47 11.35 7.48
N ARG A 24 0.84 11.30 7.76
CA ARG A 24 1.85 11.92 6.90
C ARG A 24 1.89 11.30 5.50
N PHE A 25 1.68 9.99 5.41
CA PHE A 25 1.59 9.28 4.12
C PHE A 25 0.19 9.31 3.50
N ASN A 26 -0.78 9.90 4.19
CA ASN A 26 -2.18 9.91 3.79
C ASN A 26 -2.71 8.49 3.50
N ILE A 27 -2.41 7.55 4.40
CA ILE A 27 -2.89 6.16 4.34
C ILE A 27 -3.79 5.91 5.54
N ASN A 28 -5.01 5.43 5.29
CA ASN A 28 -5.91 5.00 6.36
C ASN A 28 -5.31 3.79 7.13
N PRO A 29 -5.32 3.78 8.47
CA PRO A 29 -4.86 2.64 9.28
C PRO A 29 -5.44 1.27 8.87
N GLU A 30 -6.71 1.22 8.48
CA GLU A 30 -7.36 -0.01 8.01
C GLU A 30 -6.77 -0.47 6.66
N ASN A 31 -6.58 0.48 5.73
CA ASN A 31 -5.93 0.19 4.44
C ASN A 31 -4.49 -0.27 4.64
N TRP A 32 -3.78 0.32 5.61
CA TRP A 32 -2.42 -0.06 5.94
C TRP A 32 -2.29 -1.53 6.38
N LEU A 33 -3.24 -2.03 7.19
CA LEU A 33 -3.25 -3.44 7.58
C LEU A 33 -3.42 -4.36 6.36
N THR A 34 -4.31 -4.00 5.43
CA THR A 34 -4.49 -4.73 4.17
C THR A 34 -3.23 -4.67 3.30
N LEU A 35 -2.62 -3.49 3.17
CA LEU A 35 -1.39 -3.28 2.41
C LEU A 35 -0.26 -4.15 2.97
N THR A 36 -0.03 -4.13 4.27
CA THR A 36 1.08 -4.88 4.90
C THR A 36 0.90 -6.40 4.85
N LYS A 37 -0.34 -6.91 4.90
CA LYS A 37 -0.63 -8.34 4.80
C LYS A 37 -0.60 -8.86 3.37
N ASP A 38 -1.19 -8.11 2.45
CA ASP A 38 -1.55 -8.61 1.12
C ASP A 38 -0.84 -7.89 -0.03
N PHE A 39 0.18 -7.05 0.25
CA PHE A 39 0.85 -6.21 -0.76
C PHE A 39 1.14 -6.96 -2.07
N ARG A 40 1.81 -8.10 -1.97
CA ARG A 40 2.25 -8.91 -3.11
C ARG A 40 1.10 -9.56 -3.88
N ARG A 41 -0.04 -9.74 -3.24
CA ARG A 41 -1.28 -10.26 -3.86
C ARG A 41 -2.06 -9.14 -4.53
N LEU A 42 -2.06 -7.95 -3.94
CA LEU A 42 -2.82 -6.80 -4.42
C LEU A 42 -2.15 -6.14 -5.63
N PHE A 43 -0.82 -6.11 -5.67
CA PHE A 43 -0.06 -5.38 -6.67
C PHE A 43 0.86 -6.28 -7.50
N HIS A 44 0.80 -6.10 -8.82
CA HIS A 44 1.63 -6.83 -9.79
C HIS A 44 2.44 -5.86 -10.67
N GLY A 45 2.89 -4.74 -10.11
CA GLY A 45 3.60 -3.69 -10.84
C GLY A 45 3.81 -2.44 -10.00
N ALA A 46 3.99 -1.29 -10.65
CA ALA A 46 4.14 -0.02 -9.98
C ALA A 46 2.92 0.31 -9.10
N VAL A 47 3.19 0.99 -7.98
CA VAL A 47 2.23 1.38 -6.94
C VAL A 47 2.55 2.81 -6.52
N GLY A 48 1.53 3.66 -6.42
CA GLY A 48 1.69 5.05 -6.01
C GLY A 48 0.43 5.87 -6.25
N HIS A 49 0.46 7.15 -5.87
CA HIS A 49 -0.62 8.07 -6.19
C HIS A 49 -0.82 8.22 -7.70
N SER A 50 -2.02 8.61 -8.11
CA SER A 50 -2.42 8.68 -9.52
C SER A 50 -1.46 9.51 -10.40
N GLY A 51 -0.96 10.63 -9.89
CA GLY A 51 0.03 11.48 -10.56
C GLY A 51 1.35 10.74 -10.79
N ALA A 52 1.96 10.20 -9.73
CA ALA A 52 3.22 9.45 -9.84
C ALA A 52 3.10 8.21 -10.75
N LEU A 53 1.94 7.53 -10.76
CA LEU A 53 1.69 6.43 -11.69
C LEU A 53 1.54 6.91 -13.14
N ALA A 54 0.95 8.09 -13.36
CA ALA A 54 0.88 8.69 -14.68
C ALA A 54 2.29 8.99 -15.22
N ASP A 55 3.11 9.67 -14.42
CA ASP A 55 4.49 10.03 -14.77
C ASP A 55 5.32 8.78 -15.05
N TYR A 56 5.19 7.75 -14.20
CA TYR A 56 5.85 6.46 -14.40
C TYR A 56 5.45 5.80 -15.72
N CYS A 57 4.14 5.75 -16.01
CA CYS A 57 3.65 5.14 -17.25
C CYS A 57 4.11 5.91 -18.48
N GLU A 58 4.09 7.24 -18.44
CA GLU A 58 4.59 8.09 -19.53
C GLU A 58 6.09 7.85 -19.78
N HIS A 59 6.90 7.91 -18.73
CA HIS A 59 8.35 7.70 -18.81
C HIS A 59 8.71 6.30 -19.35
N LYS A 60 7.91 5.28 -19.01
CA LYS A 60 8.13 3.91 -19.47
C LYS A 60 7.44 3.59 -20.81
N GLY A 61 6.77 4.55 -21.45
CA GLY A 61 6.02 4.32 -22.69
C GLY A 61 4.84 3.35 -22.54
N LEU A 62 4.33 3.19 -21.31
CA LEU A 62 3.24 2.28 -20.99
C LEU A 62 1.90 2.97 -21.25
N LYS A 63 1.07 2.35 -22.11
CA LYS A 63 -0.28 2.86 -22.40
C LYS A 63 -1.29 2.64 -21.27
N ARG A 64 -1.05 1.65 -20.39
CA ARG A 64 -1.97 1.28 -19.30
C ARG A 64 -1.36 1.60 -17.94
N ARG A 65 -2.16 2.22 -17.08
CA ARG A 65 -1.86 2.45 -15.66
C ARG A 65 -2.35 1.27 -14.83
N THR A 66 -1.54 0.22 -14.78
CA THR A 66 -1.83 -0.97 -13.97
C THR A 66 -1.94 -0.57 -12.49
N ASN A 67 -2.79 -1.26 -11.73
CA ASN A 67 -3.04 -1.00 -10.30
C ASN A 67 -3.69 0.35 -9.96
N LEU A 68 -4.01 1.23 -10.91
CA LEU A 68 -4.56 2.57 -10.61
C LEU A 68 -5.82 2.51 -9.72
N SER A 69 -6.76 1.62 -10.03
CA SER A 69 -7.98 1.45 -9.23
C SER A 69 -7.68 0.96 -7.81
N CYS A 70 -6.71 0.06 -7.64
CA CYS A 70 -6.31 -0.44 -6.33
C CYS A 70 -5.58 0.64 -5.52
N CYS A 71 -4.68 1.40 -6.17
CA CYS A 71 -3.97 2.52 -5.55
C CYS A 71 -4.93 3.60 -5.09
N ASN A 72 -5.90 3.99 -5.92
CA ASN A 72 -6.92 4.98 -5.55
C ASN A 72 -7.80 4.55 -4.37
N LYS A 73 -7.92 3.25 -4.10
CA LYS A 73 -8.71 2.73 -2.96
C LYS A 73 -7.89 2.62 -1.68
N LEU A 74 -6.63 2.23 -1.80
CA LEU A 74 -5.79 1.87 -0.64
C LEU A 74 -4.79 2.96 -0.23
N LEU A 75 -4.50 3.92 -1.10
CA LEU A 75 -3.54 5.02 -0.89
C LEU A 75 -4.21 6.41 -0.94
N ALA A 76 -5.52 6.47 -0.69
CA ALA A 76 -6.32 7.70 -0.69
C ALA A 76 -6.64 8.17 0.72
#